data_AF-A0A453EV14-F1
#
_entry.id   AF-A0A453EV14-F1
#
_cell.length_a   1.000
_cell.length_b   1.000
_cell.length_c   1.000
_cell.angle_alpha   90.00
_cell.angle_beta   90.00
_cell.angle_gamma   90.00
#
_symmetry.space_group_name_H-M   'P 1'
#
loop_
_entity.id
_entity.type
_entity.pdbx_description
1 polymer ?
#
loop_
_entity_poly.entity_id
_entity_poly.type
_entity_poly.pdbx_seq_one_letter_code
_entity_poly.pdbx_strand_id
1 'polypeptide(L)'
;METGCDDVLVPTVDYQYDLTTASYTQLLRHNQKLFSSNLAILSKWSPFASEAELLKQFDDIGEHGTKIIVFNLWFNDDGDMELDFNSDKKDILITGAQKKVKTNKHEKLVTQDYIANRLRYSLRAYASILYLRVPDSFRIILRGKDVEPHNVVNDLLYRECVLYKPQIAGLPELSIVTTIGFVKGAPDTDVQGFNVYHKNRLITPFWKVASNSYGKGRGVVGILDASFIKPTHDKQDFEKSVLHQRLENRLKEMTYEYWGLHCHRLGYDNKSLPKASRALYRAKQTGAGSSPASVPHQLLTADVPTSSCVQSSMRQKRNFDALGVISDINNHQTKHRDVIQRKRFHEYKTLTLENDKLRDECLQYEESEKQLVEKEQKLRYQIAKETKK
;
A
#
# COMPACT_ATOMS: atom_id res chain seq x y z
N MET A 1 -10.66 43.16 2.31
CA MET A 1 -11.75 43.64 1.43
C MET A 1 -12.68 42.47 1.22
N GLU A 2 -13.94 42.59 1.65
CA GLU A 2 -14.96 41.57 1.44
C GLU A 2 -15.91 42.03 0.32
N THR A 3 -16.42 41.09 -0.47
CA THR A 3 -17.38 41.38 -1.54
C THR A 3 -18.81 41.53 -1.02
N GLY A 4 -19.09 41.04 0.20
CA GLY A 4 -20.44 41.05 0.80
C GLY A 4 -21.47 40.22 0.03
N CYS A 5 -21.03 39.25 -0.77
CA CYS A 5 -21.91 38.37 -1.52
C CYS A 5 -22.24 37.12 -0.71
N ASP A 6 -23.53 36.80 -0.60
CA ASP A 6 -24.02 35.57 0.04
C ASP A 6 -24.08 34.37 -0.94
N ASP A 7 -24.05 34.65 -2.25
CA ASP A 7 -24.10 33.64 -3.31
C ASP A 7 -22.73 33.36 -3.92
N VAL A 8 -22.54 32.12 -4.42
CA VAL A 8 -21.32 31.71 -5.14
C VAL A 8 -21.37 32.22 -6.58
N LEU A 9 -20.52 33.19 -6.89
CA LEU A 9 -20.35 33.74 -8.24
C LEU A 9 -19.07 33.21 -8.89
N VAL A 10 -19.20 32.70 -10.13
CA VAL A 10 -18.07 32.14 -10.90
C VAL A 10 -17.83 32.98 -12.16
N PRO A 11 -16.89 33.96 -12.12
CA PRO A 11 -16.59 34.79 -13.27
C PRO A 11 -15.93 33.94 -14.37
N THR A 12 -16.49 34.00 -15.58
CA THR A 12 -16.03 33.22 -16.73
C THR A 12 -15.80 34.14 -17.92
N VAL A 13 -14.68 33.94 -18.62
CA VAL A 13 -14.33 34.63 -19.86
C VAL A 13 -13.87 33.59 -20.89
N ASP A 14 -14.29 33.77 -22.14
CA ASP A 14 -13.93 32.91 -23.25
C ASP A 14 -13.07 33.69 -24.25
N TYR A 15 -12.09 33.01 -24.86
CA TYR A 15 -11.26 33.56 -25.92
C TYR A 15 -11.24 32.62 -27.11
N GLN A 16 -11.09 33.18 -28.31
CA GLN A 16 -10.81 32.45 -29.53
C GLN A 16 -9.36 32.73 -29.95
N TYR A 17 -8.59 31.67 -30.16
CA TYR A 17 -7.25 31.80 -30.72
C TYR A 17 -7.35 31.96 -32.24
N ASP A 18 -6.86 33.08 -32.74
CA ASP A 18 -6.79 33.39 -34.16
C ASP A 18 -5.42 32.98 -34.71
N LEU A 19 -5.43 31.98 -35.61
CA LEU A 19 -4.24 31.44 -36.26
C LEU A 19 -3.56 32.44 -37.19
N THR A 20 -4.30 33.43 -37.71
CA THR A 20 -3.74 34.40 -38.68
C THR A 20 -2.91 35.47 -37.99
N THR A 21 -3.33 35.88 -36.81
CA THR A 21 -2.64 36.88 -35.98
C THR A 21 -1.79 36.26 -34.87
N ALA A 22 -1.86 34.94 -34.71
CA ALA A 22 -1.26 34.19 -33.60
C ALA A 22 -1.62 34.79 -32.23
N SER A 23 -2.88 35.23 -32.07
CA SER A 23 -3.33 36.01 -30.92
C SER A 23 -4.69 35.56 -30.39
N TYR A 24 -4.96 35.84 -29.11
CA TYR A 24 -6.27 35.62 -28.52
C TYR A 24 -7.18 36.82 -28.77
N THR A 25 -8.39 36.55 -29.24
CA THR A 25 -9.47 37.52 -29.39
C THR A 25 -10.59 37.18 -28.41
N GLN A 26 -11.26 38.20 -27.87
CA GLN A 26 -12.36 37.99 -26.91
C GLN A 26 -13.52 37.28 -27.60
N LEU A 27 -13.99 36.17 -27.03
CA LEU A 27 -15.15 35.45 -27.52
C LEU A 27 -16.37 35.83 -26.67
N LEU A 28 -17.22 36.70 -27.22
CA LEU A 28 -18.41 37.19 -26.52
C LEU A 28 -19.54 36.17 -26.59
N ARG A 29 -19.68 35.32 -25.56
CA ARG A 29 -20.82 34.38 -25.44
C ARG A 29 -22.17 35.07 -25.31
N HIS A 30 -22.20 36.21 -24.62
CA HIS A 30 -23.44 36.93 -24.31
C HIS A 30 -23.36 38.39 -24.75
N ASN A 31 -22.59 39.22 -24.04
CA ASN A 31 -22.39 40.62 -24.38
C ASN A 31 -21.08 41.16 -23.79
N GLN A 32 -20.63 42.29 -24.33
CA GLN A 32 -19.39 42.95 -23.90
C GLN A 32 -19.41 43.34 -22.42
N LYS A 33 -20.57 43.78 -21.89
CA LYS A 33 -20.69 44.25 -20.51
C LYS A 33 -20.41 43.12 -19.50
N LEU A 34 -20.97 41.94 -19.72
CA LEU A 34 -20.75 40.76 -18.88
C LEU A 34 -19.29 40.31 -18.96
N PHE A 35 -18.73 40.25 -20.18
CA PHE A 35 -17.33 39.89 -20.38
C PHE A 35 -16.40 40.85 -19.61
N SER A 36 -16.55 42.16 -19.81
CA SER A 36 -15.73 43.17 -19.14
C SER A 36 -15.92 43.16 -17.61
N SER A 37 -17.13 42.88 -17.12
CA SER A 37 -17.37 42.72 -15.68
C SER A 37 -16.65 41.50 -15.12
N ASN A 38 -16.75 40.33 -15.77
CA ASN A 38 -16.08 39.10 -15.32
C ASN A 38 -14.56 39.25 -15.37
N LEU A 39 -14.02 39.85 -16.44
CA LEU A 39 -12.60 40.14 -16.55
C LEU A 39 -12.13 41.09 -15.45
N ALA A 40 -12.89 42.15 -15.13
CA ALA A 40 -12.55 43.05 -14.04
C ALA A 40 -12.54 42.35 -12.67
N ILE A 41 -13.46 41.40 -12.43
CA ILE A 41 -13.46 40.57 -11.22
C ILE A 41 -12.20 39.71 -11.17
N LEU A 42 -11.86 39.02 -12.28
CA LEU A 42 -10.65 38.21 -12.36
C LEU A 42 -9.39 39.05 -12.12
N SER A 43 -9.25 40.20 -12.78
CA SER A 43 -8.09 41.08 -12.61
C SER A 43 -7.95 41.64 -11.19
N LYS A 44 -9.06 41.79 -10.47
CA LYS A 44 -9.06 42.34 -9.11
C LYS A 44 -8.75 41.29 -8.03
N TRP A 45 -9.21 40.05 -8.21
CA TRP A 45 -9.22 39.04 -7.15
C TRP A 45 -8.37 37.81 -7.44
N SER A 46 -7.97 37.60 -8.70
CA SER A 46 -7.03 36.54 -9.07
C SER A 46 -5.57 37.00 -8.93
N PRO A 47 -4.59 36.10 -9.06
CA PRO A 47 -3.17 36.45 -9.09
C PRO A 47 -2.73 37.24 -10.33
N PHE A 48 -3.61 37.44 -11.32
CA PHE A 48 -3.30 38.12 -12.58
C PHE A 48 -3.93 39.50 -12.57
N ALA A 49 -3.12 40.55 -12.62
CA ALA A 49 -3.59 41.94 -12.55
C ALA A 49 -4.10 42.47 -13.90
N SER A 50 -3.78 41.77 -15.00
CA SER A 50 -4.15 42.19 -16.35
C SER A 50 -4.61 41.02 -17.23
N GLU A 51 -5.37 41.34 -18.27
CA GLU A 51 -5.79 40.40 -19.31
C GLU A 51 -4.58 39.73 -19.98
N ALA A 52 -3.50 40.48 -20.21
CA ALA A 52 -2.27 39.94 -20.79
C ALA A 52 -1.60 38.89 -19.89
N GLU A 53 -1.55 39.10 -18.57
CA GLU A 53 -1.00 38.13 -17.62
C GLU A 53 -1.86 36.87 -17.51
N LEU A 54 -3.19 37.01 -17.59
CA LEU A 54 -4.13 35.90 -17.64
C LEU A 54 -3.94 35.09 -18.92
N LEU A 55 -3.88 35.76 -20.08
CA LEU A 55 -3.71 35.11 -21.39
C LEU A 55 -2.38 34.37 -21.50
N LYS A 56 -1.31 34.91 -20.89
CA LYS A 56 0.00 34.24 -20.80
C LYS A 56 -0.07 32.86 -20.13
N GLN A 57 -1.11 32.56 -19.34
CA GLN A 57 -1.26 31.26 -18.72
C GLN A 57 -1.61 30.14 -19.71
N PHE A 58 -2.05 30.47 -20.93
CA PHE A 58 -2.37 29.48 -21.97
C PHE A 58 -1.16 29.03 -22.79
N ASP A 59 -0.05 29.79 -22.78
CA ASP A 59 1.11 29.59 -23.67
C ASP A 59 1.76 28.20 -23.59
N ASP A 60 1.70 27.53 -22.43
CA ASP A 60 2.36 26.25 -22.15
C ASP A 60 1.41 25.04 -22.10
N ILE A 61 0.11 25.22 -22.38
CA ILE A 61 -0.90 24.14 -22.34
C ILE A 61 -0.87 23.30 -23.63
N GLY A 62 -0.54 23.93 -24.77
CA GLY A 62 -0.64 23.33 -26.10
C GLY A 62 -2.06 23.45 -26.69
N GLU A 63 -2.39 22.59 -27.67
CA GLU A 63 -3.67 22.65 -28.39
C GLU A 63 -4.87 22.31 -27.50
N HIS A 64 -4.69 21.37 -26.56
CA HIS A 64 -5.72 20.91 -25.64
C HIS A 64 -5.14 20.66 -24.25
N GLY A 65 -5.80 21.18 -23.22
CA GLY A 65 -5.45 20.89 -21.83
C GLY A 65 -6.17 21.77 -20.83
N THR A 66 -5.85 21.58 -19.55
CA THR A 66 -6.41 22.36 -18.45
C THR A 66 -5.27 22.72 -17.50
N LYS A 67 -5.17 24.00 -17.16
CA LYS A 67 -4.29 24.49 -16.09
C LYS A 67 -5.16 24.93 -14.91
N ILE A 68 -4.89 24.36 -13.74
CA ILE A 68 -5.54 24.74 -12.49
C ILE A 68 -4.51 25.43 -11.61
N ILE A 69 -4.84 26.62 -11.13
CA ILE A 69 -3.98 27.43 -10.26
C ILE A 69 -4.71 27.66 -8.95
N VAL A 70 -4.16 27.08 -7.88
CA VAL A 70 -4.66 27.25 -6.51
C VAL A 70 -3.71 28.18 -5.78
N PHE A 71 -4.24 29.23 -5.17
CA PHE A 71 -3.50 30.25 -4.44
C PHE A 71 -4.21 30.56 -3.11
N ASN A 72 -3.60 31.38 -2.27
CA ASN A 72 -4.00 31.58 -0.86
C ASN A 72 -4.05 30.23 -0.12
N LEU A 73 -2.93 29.50 -0.19
CA LEU A 73 -2.77 28.20 0.44
C LEU A 73 -2.90 28.29 1.97
N TRP A 74 -3.27 27.17 2.58
CA TRP A 74 -3.56 27.09 4.00
C TRP A 74 -2.29 27.19 4.85
N PHE A 75 -2.47 27.78 6.03
CA PHE A 75 -1.51 27.73 7.13
C PHE A 75 -2.00 26.71 8.15
N ASN A 76 -1.06 26.06 8.83
CA ASN A 76 -1.34 25.17 9.94
C ASN A 76 -1.65 25.96 11.24
N ASP A 77 -1.97 25.24 12.31
CA ASP A 77 -2.28 25.82 13.62
C ASP A 77 -1.11 26.61 14.24
N ASP A 78 0.13 26.32 13.81
CA ASP A 78 1.34 27.01 14.25
C ASP A 78 1.61 28.31 13.45
N GLY A 79 0.79 28.60 12.43
CA GLY A 79 0.95 29.76 11.54
C GLY A 79 1.95 29.57 10.40
N ASP A 80 2.48 28.36 10.23
CA ASP A 80 3.35 27.98 9.12
C ASP A 80 2.54 27.51 7.92
N MET A 81 3.07 27.62 6.70
CA MET A 81 2.41 27.09 5.50
C MET A 81 2.26 25.56 5.61
N GLU A 82 1.07 25.02 5.34
CA GLU A 82 0.79 23.57 5.47
C GLU A 82 1.69 22.71 4.56
N LEU A 83 1.95 23.22 3.34
CA LEU A 83 2.78 22.58 2.33
C LEU A 83 4.19 23.19 2.31
N ASP A 84 5.21 22.35 2.47
CA ASP A 84 6.60 22.72 2.41
C ASP A 84 7.18 22.45 1.00
N PHE A 85 7.56 23.54 0.33
CA PHE A 85 8.15 23.55 -1.01
C PHE A 85 9.69 23.69 -1.01
N ASN A 86 10.30 23.86 0.16
CA ASN A 86 11.68 24.31 0.33
C ASN A 86 12.61 23.19 0.82
N SER A 87 12.15 22.31 1.70
CA SER A 87 13.00 21.25 2.26
C SER A 87 13.50 20.25 1.22
N ASP A 88 12.67 19.94 0.21
CA ASP A 88 13.07 19.15 -0.95
C ASP A 88 12.65 19.87 -2.24
N LYS A 89 13.64 20.26 -3.05
CA LYS A 89 13.39 20.96 -4.32
C LYS A 89 12.54 20.15 -5.30
N LYS A 90 12.56 18.83 -5.18
CA LYS A 90 11.88 17.87 -6.06
C LYS A 90 10.57 17.36 -5.44
N ASP A 91 10.18 17.75 -4.24
CA ASP A 91 8.97 17.24 -3.59
C ASP A 91 8.08 18.39 -3.07
N ILE A 92 6.88 18.04 -2.63
CA ILE A 92 6.02 18.88 -1.79
C ILE A 92 5.76 18.05 -0.54
N LEU A 93 6.20 18.56 0.61
CA LEU A 93 6.09 17.86 1.89
C LEU A 93 4.98 18.47 2.76
N ILE A 94 4.47 17.72 3.72
CA ILE A 94 3.66 18.27 4.80
C ILE A 94 4.60 18.87 5.87
N THR A 95 4.38 20.14 6.20
CA THR A 95 5.16 20.87 7.21
C THR A 95 5.05 20.19 8.57
N GLY A 96 6.16 20.10 9.30
CA GLY A 96 6.20 19.52 10.66
C GLY A 96 6.14 17.99 10.74
N ALA A 97 5.88 17.28 9.63
CA ALA A 97 5.80 15.81 9.64
C ALA A 97 7.16 15.11 9.82
N GLN A 98 8.26 15.80 9.49
CA GLN A 98 9.63 15.31 9.59
C GLN A 98 10.20 15.46 11.01
N LYS A 99 9.70 14.69 11.99
CA LYS A 99 10.46 14.49 13.23
C LYS A 99 11.57 13.48 12.95
N LYS A 100 12.68 13.93 12.36
CA LYS A 100 13.91 13.12 12.22
C LYS A 100 14.40 12.74 13.61
N VAL A 101 13.98 11.58 14.10
CA VAL A 101 14.61 10.97 15.28
C VAL A 101 16.05 10.69 14.89
N LYS A 102 16.99 11.53 15.35
CA LYS A 102 18.43 11.34 15.16
C LYS A 102 18.81 9.98 15.73
N THR A 103 18.94 8.98 14.87
CA THR A 103 19.37 7.63 15.26
C THR A 103 20.49 7.20 14.34
N ASN A 104 21.63 6.84 14.93
CA ASN A 104 22.87 6.51 14.21
C ASN A 104 22.89 5.06 13.67
N LYS A 105 21.74 4.39 13.56
CA LYS A 105 21.66 3.00 13.09
C LYS A 105 21.12 2.97 11.65
N HIS A 106 21.95 2.54 10.70
CA HIS A 106 21.58 2.45 9.28
C HIS A 106 20.28 1.65 9.02
N GLU A 107 20.02 0.60 9.79
CA GLU A 107 18.77 -0.19 9.69
C GLU A 107 17.51 0.63 9.98
N LYS A 108 17.58 1.61 10.91
CA LYS A 108 16.43 2.49 11.20
C LYS A 108 16.18 3.50 10.10
N LEU A 109 17.22 3.90 9.37
CA LEU A 109 17.10 4.83 8.24
C LEU A 109 16.46 4.17 7.02
N VAL A 110 16.80 2.90 6.74
CA VAL A 110 16.15 2.12 5.66
C VAL A 110 14.68 1.87 5.97
N THR A 111 14.34 1.56 7.22
CA THR A 111 12.95 1.44 7.66
C THR A 111 12.18 2.76 7.54
N GLN A 112 12.81 3.91 7.85
CA GLN A 112 12.19 5.23 7.70
C GLN A 112 11.95 5.65 6.24
N ASP A 113 12.81 5.24 5.32
CA ASP A 113 12.65 5.53 3.88
C ASP A 113 11.63 4.61 3.20
N TYR A 114 11.18 3.54 3.87
CA TYR A 114 10.15 2.69 3.32
C TYR A 114 8.89 3.48 2.98
N ILE A 115 8.30 3.18 1.82
CA ILE A 115 7.25 4.00 1.23
C ILE A 115 6.07 4.25 2.19
N ALA A 116 5.61 3.24 2.94
CA ALA A 116 4.53 3.38 3.92
C ALA A 116 4.74 4.53 4.92
N ASN A 117 5.99 4.79 5.30
CA ASN A 117 6.33 5.86 6.24
C ASN A 117 6.34 7.22 5.54
N ARG A 118 6.79 7.27 4.28
CA ARG A 118 6.88 8.49 3.47
C ARG A 118 5.53 8.99 2.99
N LEU A 119 4.57 8.10 2.71
CA LEU A 119 3.23 8.47 2.23
C LEU A 119 2.50 9.48 3.11
N ARG A 120 2.82 9.50 4.41
CA ARG A 120 2.18 10.40 5.37
C ARG A 120 2.56 11.86 5.18
N TYR A 121 3.60 12.15 4.42
CA TYR A 121 4.11 13.51 4.32
C TYR A 121 4.73 13.87 2.96
N SER A 122 5.07 12.91 2.10
CA SER A 122 5.71 13.17 0.80
C SER A 122 4.69 12.98 -0.32
N LEU A 123 4.38 14.07 -1.03
CA LEU A 123 3.48 14.01 -2.17
C LEU A 123 4.06 13.14 -3.30
N ARG A 124 5.38 13.19 -3.53
CA ARG A 124 6.06 12.33 -4.50
C ARG A 124 5.88 10.85 -4.18
N ALA A 125 6.07 10.46 -2.92
CA ALA A 125 5.87 9.08 -2.49
C ALA A 125 4.40 8.67 -2.68
N TYR A 126 3.45 9.54 -2.29
CA TYR A 126 2.02 9.28 -2.47
C TYR A 126 1.62 9.13 -3.95
N ALA A 127 2.09 10.05 -4.80
CA ALA A 127 1.85 10.03 -6.23
C ALA A 127 2.43 8.76 -6.91
N SER A 128 3.57 8.24 -6.44
CA SER A 128 4.21 7.05 -7.02
C SER A 128 3.37 5.77 -6.90
N ILE A 129 2.53 5.64 -5.87
CA ILE A 129 1.64 4.49 -5.68
C ILE A 129 0.16 4.82 -5.90
N LEU A 130 -0.13 6.02 -6.39
CA LEU A 130 -1.49 6.53 -6.50
C LEU A 130 -2.37 5.66 -7.38
N TYR A 131 -1.74 5.10 -8.41
CA TYR A 131 -2.37 4.24 -9.39
C TYR A 131 -1.74 2.85 -9.33
N LEU A 132 -2.58 1.82 -9.34
CA LEU A 132 -2.10 0.42 -9.33
C LEU A 132 -1.34 0.09 -10.61
N ARG A 133 -1.78 0.66 -11.74
CA ARG A 133 -1.18 0.54 -13.07
C ARG A 133 -1.15 1.92 -13.72
N VAL A 134 0.02 2.33 -14.18
CA VAL A 134 0.21 3.59 -14.91
C VAL A 134 0.41 3.25 -16.39
N PRO A 135 -0.46 3.71 -17.32
CA PRO A 135 -0.25 3.53 -18.76
C PRO A 135 0.96 4.33 -19.27
N ASP A 136 1.60 3.88 -20.34
CA ASP A 136 2.77 4.56 -20.94
C ASP A 136 2.47 5.99 -21.45
N SER A 137 1.20 6.27 -21.77
CA SER A 137 0.73 7.59 -22.18
C SER A 137 0.47 8.56 -21.01
N PHE A 138 0.66 8.12 -19.77
CA PHE A 138 0.40 8.91 -18.57
C PHE A 138 1.68 9.07 -17.74
N ARG A 139 2.00 10.31 -17.37
CA ARG A 139 3.10 10.62 -16.46
C ARG A 139 2.69 11.69 -15.47
N ILE A 140 3.25 11.61 -14.27
CA ILE A 140 3.09 12.63 -13.23
C ILE A 140 4.43 13.35 -13.11
N ILE A 141 4.43 14.66 -13.35
CA ILE A 141 5.60 15.51 -13.14
C ILE A 141 5.34 16.35 -11.90
N LEU A 142 6.21 16.22 -10.90
CA LEU A 142 6.15 17.04 -9.70
C LEU A 142 7.39 17.91 -9.64
N ARG A 143 7.22 19.23 -9.47
CA ARG A 143 8.36 20.17 -9.32
C ARG A 143 9.38 20.04 -10.47
N GLY A 144 8.91 19.84 -11.70
CA GLY A 144 9.75 19.69 -12.90
C GLY A 144 10.50 18.36 -13.01
N LYS A 145 10.21 17.36 -12.16
CA LYS A 145 10.80 16.02 -12.25
C LYS A 145 9.73 14.93 -12.26
N ASP A 146 9.87 13.99 -13.20
CA ASP A 146 9.03 12.80 -13.31
C ASP A 146 8.94 12.05 -11.97
N VAL A 147 7.74 11.61 -11.62
CA VAL A 147 7.44 10.73 -10.49
C VAL A 147 7.45 9.30 -11.04
N GLU A 148 8.50 8.56 -10.72
CA GLU A 148 8.60 7.14 -11.04
C GLU A 148 7.46 6.35 -10.36
N PRO A 149 6.63 5.62 -11.12
CA PRO A 149 5.61 4.76 -10.53
C PRO A 149 6.25 3.66 -9.69
N HIS A 150 5.80 3.51 -8.45
CA HIS A 150 6.27 2.49 -7.53
C HIS A 150 5.23 1.39 -7.38
N ASN A 151 5.52 0.18 -7.86
CA ASN A 151 4.63 -0.94 -7.64
C ASN A 151 4.97 -1.63 -6.31
N VAL A 152 4.13 -1.46 -5.29
CA VAL A 152 4.32 -2.05 -3.95
C VAL A 152 4.45 -3.58 -4.00
N VAL A 153 3.90 -4.23 -5.02
CA VAL A 153 4.10 -5.68 -5.22
C VAL A 153 5.60 -5.99 -5.26
N ASN A 154 6.45 -5.13 -5.86
CA ASN A 154 7.92 -5.27 -5.98
C ASN A 154 8.67 -5.26 -4.65
N ASP A 155 8.02 -4.83 -3.58
CA ASP A 155 8.57 -4.85 -2.23
C ASP A 155 8.27 -6.15 -1.49
N LEU A 156 7.56 -7.09 -2.12
CA LEU A 156 7.12 -8.32 -1.48
C LEU A 156 8.04 -9.52 -1.75
N LEU A 157 8.44 -10.19 -0.67
CA LEU A 157 9.01 -11.52 -0.59
C LEU A 157 7.89 -12.56 -0.47
N TYR A 158 8.14 -13.78 -0.97
CA TYR A 158 7.23 -14.92 -0.85
C TYR A 158 5.78 -14.65 -1.32
N ARG A 159 5.61 -13.75 -2.30
CA ARG A 159 4.35 -13.39 -2.98
C ARG A 159 3.41 -14.58 -3.27
N GLU A 160 2.16 -14.46 -2.88
CA GLU A 160 1.09 -15.37 -3.28
C GLU A 160 -0.09 -14.57 -3.84
N CYS A 161 -0.81 -15.18 -4.78
CA CYS A 161 -2.05 -14.64 -5.33
C CYS A 161 -3.22 -15.40 -4.73
N VAL A 162 -4.04 -14.71 -3.95
CA VAL A 162 -5.24 -15.28 -3.32
C VAL A 162 -6.47 -14.77 -4.05
N LEU A 163 -7.27 -15.70 -4.56
CA LEU A 163 -8.54 -15.37 -5.19
C LEU A 163 -9.61 -15.12 -4.11
N TYR A 164 -10.23 -13.95 -4.15
CA TYR A 164 -11.38 -13.59 -3.33
C TYR A 164 -12.64 -13.45 -4.19
N LYS A 165 -13.70 -14.17 -3.84
CA LYS A 165 -15.01 -14.06 -4.48
C LYS A 165 -16.00 -13.39 -3.52
N PRO A 166 -16.21 -12.05 -3.58
CA PRO A 166 -17.22 -11.40 -2.76
C PRO A 166 -18.63 -11.91 -3.09
N GLN A 167 -19.40 -12.21 -2.06
CA GLN A 167 -20.80 -12.59 -2.19
C GLN A 167 -21.65 -11.33 -2.31
N ILE A 168 -21.95 -10.92 -3.54
CA ILE A 168 -22.79 -9.76 -3.88
C ILE A 168 -24.15 -10.30 -4.36
N ALA A 169 -25.23 -9.85 -3.76
CA ALA A 169 -26.57 -10.26 -4.19
C ALA A 169 -26.87 -9.70 -5.60
N GLY A 170 -27.19 -10.58 -6.55
CA GLY A 170 -27.69 -10.19 -7.89
C GLY A 170 -26.64 -9.86 -8.95
N LEU A 171 -25.33 -10.02 -8.69
CA LEU A 171 -24.27 -9.83 -9.69
C LEU A 171 -23.54 -11.17 -9.97
N PRO A 172 -23.14 -11.47 -11.23
CA PRO A 172 -22.32 -12.64 -11.54
C PRO A 172 -20.99 -12.63 -10.79
N GLU A 173 -20.39 -13.83 -10.64
CA GLU A 173 -19.19 -14.12 -9.84
C GLU A 173 -18.03 -13.14 -10.06
N LEU A 174 -18.03 -12.04 -9.29
CA LEU A 174 -16.88 -11.17 -9.22
C LEU A 174 -15.76 -11.93 -8.50
N SER A 175 -14.59 -11.98 -9.13
CA SER A 175 -13.40 -12.59 -8.55
C SER A 175 -12.27 -11.58 -8.55
N ILE A 176 -11.60 -11.44 -7.42
CA ILE A 176 -10.58 -10.42 -7.18
C ILE A 176 -9.31 -11.14 -6.78
N VAL A 177 -8.23 -10.85 -7.50
CA VAL A 177 -6.91 -11.37 -7.17
C VAL A 177 -6.27 -10.43 -6.16
N THR A 178 -6.01 -10.94 -4.96
CA THR A 178 -5.24 -10.24 -3.93
C THR A 178 -3.83 -10.76 -3.96
N THR A 179 -2.85 -9.90 -4.19
CA THR A 179 -1.44 -10.26 -4.05
C THR A 179 -1.03 -10.02 -2.60
N ILE A 180 -0.51 -11.03 -1.92
CA ILE A 180 -0.07 -10.95 -0.52
C ILE A 180 1.38 -11.39 -0.42
N GLY A 181 2.15 -10.78 0.48
CA GLY A 181 3.55 -11.10 0.64
C GLY A 181 4.14 -10.52 1.91
N PHE A 182 5.41 -10.84 2.15
CA PHE A 182 6.19 -10.22 3.20
C PHE A 182 6.95 -9.01 2.68
N VAL A 183 6.89 -7.88 3.36
CA VAL A 183 7.72 -6.73 2.98
C VAL A 183 9.21 -7.06 3.09
N LYS A 184 10.00 -6.60 2.13
CA LYS A 184 11.47 -6.62 2.21
C LYS A 184 11.92 -5.93 3.50
N GLY A 185 12.80 -6.58 4.26
CA GLY A 185 13.25 -6.09 5.57
C GLY A 185 12.39 -6.54 6.75
N ALA A 186 11.30 -7.29 6.55
CA ALA A 186 10.70 -8.05 7.64
C ALA A 186 11.71 -9.12 8.16
N PRO A 187 11.81 -9.34 9.48
CA PRO A 187 10.90 -8.91 10.54
C PRO A 187 11.13 -7.50 11.11
N ASP A 188 12.23 -6.84 10.74
CA ASP A 188 12.70 -5.62 11.39
C ASP A 188 11.90 -4.38 10.98
N THR A 189 11.34 -4.40 9.77
CA THR A 189 10.40 -3.39 9.28
C THR A 189 9.04 -3.50 9.98
N ASP A 190 8.58 -2.42 10.62
CA ASP A 190 7.24 -2.33 11.23
C ASP A 190 6.17 -1.81 10.25
N VAL A 191 6.01 -2.53 9.14
CA VAL A 191 5.00 -2.21 8.12
C VAL A 191 4.13 -3.43 7.89
N GLN A 192 2.82 -3.21 7.82
CA GLN A 192 1.83 -4.24 7.53
C GLN A 192 0.53 -3.61 7.02
N GLY A 193 -0.30 -4.41 6.37
CA GLY A 193 -1.64 -4.02 5.94
C GLY A 193 -1.84 -4.10 4.42
N PHE A 194 -3.02 -3.70 3.96
CA PHE A 194 -3.41 -3.82 2.54
C PHE A 194 -3.45 -2.46 1.85
N ASN A 195 -2.83 -2.35 0.68
CA ASN A 195 -3.06 -1.23 -0.23
C ASN A 195 -4.30 -1.56 -1.07
N VAL A 196 -5.39 -0.86 -0.79
CA VAL A 196 -6.69 -1.11 -1.41
C VAL A 196 -6.99 -0.04 -2.45
N TYR A 197 -7.20 -0.48 -3.68
CA TYR A 197 -7.51 0.37 -4.83
C TYR A 197 -9.00 0.27 -5.18
N HIS A 198 -9.52 1.27 -5.88
CA HIS A 198 -10.84 1.26 -6.51
C HIS A 198 -10.67 1.85 -7.90
N LYS A 199 -11.00 1.07 -8.94
CA LYS A 199 -10.85 1.47 -10.35
C LYS A 199 -9.46 2.04 -10.62
N ASN A 200 -8.43 1.26 -10.30
CA ASN A 200 -7.01 1.63 -10.45
C ASN A 200 -6.51 2.77 -9.54
N ARG A 201 -7.34 3.45 -8.73
CA ARG A 201 -6.94 4.54 -7.81
C ARG A 201 -6.82 4.04 -6.37
N LEU A 202 -5.71 4.34 -5.70
CA LEU A 202 -5.51 4.01 -4.29
C LEU A 202 -6.57 4.71 -3.43
N ILE A 203 -7.24 3.99 -2.55
CA ILE A 203 -8.20 4.54 -1.58
C ILE A 203 -7.59 4.50 -0.18
N THR A 204 -7.19 3.32 0.27
CA THR A 204 -6.65 3.14 1.63
C THR A 204 -5.26 2.52 1.57
N PRO A 205 -4.18 3.29 1.82
CA PRO A 205 -2.82 2.76 1.90
C PRO A 205 -2.61 1.99 3.21
N PHE A 206 -1.93 0.84 3.11
CA PHE A 206 -1.52 0.02 4.27
C PHE A 206 -2.63 -0.17 5.33
N TRP A 207 -3.85 -0.46 4.89
CA TRP A 207 -5.01 -0.70 5.75
C TRP A 207 -4.74 -1.86 6.71
N LYS A 208 -4.59 -1.53 7.99
CA LYS A 208 -4.24 -2.48 9.05
C LYS A 208 -5.49 -3.23 9.54
N VAL A 209 -5.84 -4.30 8.85
CA VAL A 209 -6.97 -5.20 9.17
C VAL A 209 -6.65 -6.24 10.25
N ALA A 210 -5.36 -6.57 10.41
CA ALA A 210 -4.87 -7.49 11.42
C ALA A 210 -4.05 -6.73 12.47
N SER A 211 -4.50 -6.77 13.71
CA SER A 211 -3.74 -6.29 14.87
C SER A 211 -3.71 -7.39 15.92
N ASN A 212 -2.52 -7.77 16.35
CA ASN A 212 -2.34 -8.76 17.39
C ASN A 212 -1.16 -8.37 18.29
N SER A 213 -1.36 -8.40 19.60
CA SER A 213 -0.35 -8.18 20.64
C SER A 213 0.85 -9.12 20.53
N TYR A 214 0.68 -10.30 19.94
CA TYR A 214 1.72 -11.32 19.78
C TYR A 214 2.54 -11.19 18.49
N GLY A 215 2.39 -10.11 17.72
CA GLY A 215 3.16 -9.85 16.50
C GLY A 215 2.79 -10.71 15.28
N LYS A 216 1.70 -11.49 15.34
CA LYS A 216 1.20 -12.23 14.17
C LYS A 216 0.72 -11.27 13.09
N GLY A 217 1.21 -11.45 11.86
CA GLY A 217 0.88 -10.61 10.71
C GLY A 217 1.83 -9.43 10.49
N ARG A 218 2.85 -9.25 11.35
CA ARG A 218 3.87 -8.21 11.18
C ARG A 218 4.60 -8.38 9.85
N GLY A 219 4.81 -7.32 9.08
CA GLY A 219 5.48 -7.45 7.79
C GLY A 219 4.61 -8.00 6.66
N VAL A 220 3.37 -8.46 6.92
CA VAL A 220 2.47 -8.92 5.85
C VAL A 220 1.84 -7.72 5.18
N VAL A 221 2.07 -7.60 3.87
CA VAL A 221 1.49 -6.57 3.03
C VAL A 221 0.71 -7.21 1.90
N GLY A 222 -0.48 -6.66 1.61
CA GLY A 222 -1.29 -7.09 0.48
C GLY A 222 -1.70 -5.95 -0.44
N ILE A 223 -2.06 -6.30 -1.67
CA ILE A 223 -2.51 -5.37 -2.71
C ILE A 223 -3.76 -5.97 -3.37
N LEU A 224 -4.83 -5.18 -3.48
CA LEU A 224 -6.04 -5.57 -4.19
C LEU A 224 -6.79 -4.36 -4.77
N ASP A 225 -7.59 -4.61 -5.81
CA ASP A 225 -8.58 -3.66 -6.32
C ASP A 225 -9.98 -4.09 -5.84
N ALA A 226 -10.59 -3.29 -4.97
CA ALA A 226 -11.91 -3.48 -4.39
C ALA A 226 -12.97 -2.59 -5.08
N SER A 227 -13.01 -2.60 -6.41
CA SER A 227 -13.98 -1.83 -7.23
C SER A 227 -15.46 -2.09 -6.93
N PHE A 228 -15.79 -3.14 -6.17
CA PHE A 228 -17.15 -3.50 -5.76
C PHE A 228 -17.66 -2.78 -4.51
N ILE A 229 -16.79 -2.05 -3.80
CA ILE A 229 -17.16 -1.22 -2.66
C ILE A 229 -17.04 0.24 -3.07
N LYS A 230 -18.04 1.05 -2.71
CA LYS A 230 -18.03 2.49 -2.98
C LYS A 230 -17.08 3.21 -2.01
N PRO A 231 -16.19 4.08 -2.52
CA PRO A 231 -15.41 4.99 -1.68
C PRO A 231 -16.30 6.04 -0.99
N THR A 232 -15.79 6.63 0.09
CA THR A 232 -16.36 7.84 0.73
C THR A 232 -16.26 9.07 -0.19
N HIS A 233 -16.94 10.15 0.19
CA HIS A 233 -16.99 11.40 -0.59
C HIS A 233 -15.59 11.96 -0.92
N ASP A 234 -14.66 11.93 0.05
CA ASP A 234 -13.27 12.39 -0.08
C ASP A 234 -12.32 11.35 -0.73
N LYS A 235 -12.83 10.13 -0.98
CA LYS A 235 -12.10 9.00 -1.56
C LYS A 235 -10.86 8.57 -0.76
N GLN A 236 -10.86 8.78 0.56
CA GLN A 236 -9.79 8.31 1.46
C GLN A 236 -10.17 7.04 2.25
N ASP A 237 -11.43 6.64 2.21
CA ASP A 237 -11.92 5.40 2.82
C ASP A 237 -13.06 4.82 1.95
N PHE A 238 -13.61 3.70 2.39
CA PHE A 238 -14.78 3.05 1.81
C PHE A 238 -16.00 3.24 2.71
N GLU A 239 -17.17 3.27 2.09
CA GLU A 239 -18.46 3.24 2.81
C GLU A 239 -18.51 2.02 3.74
N LYS A 240 -18.90 2.23 5.00
CA LYS A 240 -18.97 1.18 6.05
C LYS A 240 -20.19 0.27 5.87
N SER A 241 -20.24 -0.39 4.71
CA SER A 241 -21.27 -1.35 4.30
C SER A 241 -20.98 -2.76 4.81
N VAL A 242 -21.95 -3.67 4.67
CA VAL A 242 -21.77 -5.11 4.96
C VAL A 242 -20.66 -5.71 4.09
N LEU A 243 -20.49 -5.25 2.85
CA LEU A 243 -19.42 -5.70 1.95
C LEU A 243 -18.04 -5.27 2.48
N HIS A 244 -17.92 -4.05 2.99
CA HIS A 244 -16.69 -3.58 3.65
C HIS A 244 -16.31 -4.47 4.83
N GLN A 245 -17.26 -4.76 5.73
CA GLN A 245 -17.00 -5.62 6.89
C GLN A 245 -16.60 -7.05 6.49
N ARG A 246 -17.25 -7.61 5.46
CA ARG A 246 -16.90 -8.94 4.91
C ARG A 246 -15.50 -8.94 4.31
N LEU A 247 -15.13 -7.88 3.59
CA LEU A 247 -13.78 -7.74 3.04
C LEU A 247 -12.76 -7.63 4.17
N GLU A 248 -12.97 -6.76 5.15
CA GLU A 248 -12.08 -6.57 6.31
C GLU A 248 -11.82 -7.89 7.03
N ASN A 249 -12.88 -8.65 7.32
CA ASN A 249 -12.76 -9.97 7.95
C ASN A 249 -11.97 -10.95 7.07
N ARG A 250 -12.23 -10.98 5.75
CA ARG A 250 -11.49 -11.87 4.85
C ARG A 250 -10.02 -11.49 4.75
N LEU A 251 -9.69 -10.20 4.66
CA LEU A 251 -8.29 -9.74 4.60
C LEU A 251 -7.54 -10.08 5.89
N LYS A 252 -8.20 -10.00 7.05
CA LYS A 252 -7.67 -10.45 8.34
C LYS A 252 -7.39 -11.96 8.36
N GLU A 253 -8.32 -12.77 7.87
CA GLU A 253 -8.12 -14.22 7.72
C GLU A 253 -6.96 -14.55 6.78
N MET A 254 -6.92 -13.93 5.59
CA MET A 254 -5.84 -14.08 4.61
C MET A 254 -4.48 -13.76 5.23
N THR A 255 -4.41 -12.70 6.04
CA THR A 255 -3.18 -12.31 6.74
C THR A 255 -2.68 -13.41 7.66
N TYR A 256 -3.57 -14.01 8.46
CA TYR A 256 -3.20 -15.06 9.41
C TYR A 256 -2.92 -16.40 8.74
N GLU A 257 -3.67 -16.75 7.70
CA GLU A 257 -3.43 -17.91 6.84
C GLU A 257 -2.01 -17.82 6.24
N TYR A 258 -1.73 -16.74 5.50
CA TYR A 258 -0.44 -16.49 4.88
C TYR A 258 0.70 -16.44 5.91
N TRP A 259 0.52 -15.67 7.00
CA TRP A 259 1.52 -15.58 8.06
C TRP A 259 1.83 -16.95 8.67
N GLY A 260 0.80 -17.72 9.03
CA GLY A 260 0.98 -19.04 9.64
C GLY A 260 1.79 -19.99 8.77
N LEU A 261 1.59 -19.90 7.45
CA LEU A 261 2.25 -20.72 6.45
C LEU A 261 3.68 -20.27 6.20
N HIS A 262 3.96 -18.97 6.11
CA HIS A 262 5.23 -18.45 5.61
C HIS A 262 6.16 -17.83 6.66
N CYS A 263 5.69 -17.54 7.87
CA CYS A 263 6.48 -16.82 8.88
C CYS A 263 7.80 -17.53 9.25
N HIS A 264 7.85 -18.86 9.15
CA HIS A 264 9.07 -19.64 9.37
C HIS A 264 10.18 -19.31 8.35
N ARG A 265 9.82 -18.88 7.13
CA ARG A 265 10.77 -18.47 6.07
C ARG A 265 11.50 -17.16 6.42
N LEU A 266 10.96 -16.39 7.37
CA LEU A 266 11.57 -15.16 7.91
C LEU A 266 12.15 -15.33 9.32
N GLY A 267 12.24 -16.57 9.82
CA GLY A 267 12.80 -16.85 11.14
C GLY A 267 11.83 -16.62 12.31
N TYR A 268 10.55 -16.32 12.07
CA TYR A 268 9.55 -16.27 13.14
C TYR A 268 9.29 -17.66 13.72
N ASP A 269 9.17 -17.75 15.04
CA ASP A 269 8.84 -19.00 15.72
C ASP A 269 7.32 -19.25 15.70
N ASN A 270 6.87 -20.11 14.77
CA ASN A 270 5.47 -20.52 14.73
C ASN A 270 5.22 -21.74 15.63
N LYS A 271 4.68 -21.49 16.82
CA LYS A 271 4.31 -22.54 17.78
C LYS A 271 3.22 -23.50 17.26
N SER A 272 2.48 -23.15 16.20
CA SER A 272 1.41 -24.00 15.63
C SER A 272 1.90 -25.06 14.63
N LEU A 273 3.14 -24.97 14.13
CA LEU A 273 3.70 -25.99 13.24
C LEU A 273 4.20 -27.21 14.05
N PRO A 274 4.17 -28.45 13.53
CA PRO A 274 4.75 -29.60 14.20
C PRO A 274 6.22 -29.36 14.58
N LYS A 275 6.65 -29.86 15.75
CA LYS A 275 8.05 -29.69 16.24
C LYS A 275 9.08 -30.19 15.21
N ALA A 276 8.77 -31.25 14.48
CA ALA A 276 9.62 -31.82 13.43
C ALA A 276 9.82 -30.84 12.26
N SER A 277 8.77 -30.15 11.82
CA SER A 277 8.85 -29.14 10.77
C SER A 277 9.66 -27.93 11.24
N ARG A 278 9.46 -27.48 12.49
CA ARG A 278 10.26 -26.39 13.09
C ARG A 278 11.76 -26.72 13.14
N ALA A 279 12.12 -27.96 13.48
CA ALA A 279 13.50 -28.43 13.52
C ALA A 279 14.12 -28.50 12.10
N LEU A 280 13.39 -29.00 11.11
CA LEU A 280 13.82 -29.07 9.71
C LEU A 280 14.08 -27.67 9.11
N TYR A 281 13.23 -26.70 9.40
CA TYR A 281 13.40 -25.33 8.90
C TYR A 281 14.55 -24.59 9.60
N ARG A 282 14.75 -24.79 10.92
CA ARG A 282 15.94 -24.27 11.63
C ARG A 282 17.24 -24.88 11.08
N ALA A 283 17.24 -26.19 10.80
CA ALA A 283 18.40 -26.88 10.23
C ALA A 283 18.77 -26.38 8.82
N LYS A 284 17.77 -26.02 7.99
CA LYS A 284 17.99 -25.42 6.66
C LYS A 284 18.59 -24.01 6.73
N GLN A 285 18.26 -23.22 7.76
CA GLN A 285 18.85 -21.89 7.95
C GLN A 285 20.30 -21.95 8.45
N THR A 286 20.66 -22.98 9.23
CA THR A 286 22.05 -23.20 9.68
C THR A 286 22.95 -23.87 8.62
N GLY A 287 22.39 -24.35 7.51
CA GLY A 287 23.13 -25.06 6.45
C GLY A 287 23.73 -24.15 5.36
N ALA A 288 23.42 -22.85 5.37
CA ALA A 288 23.97 -21.88 4.43
C ALA A 288 24.98 -20.96 5.12
N GLY A 289 26.26 -21.35 5.10
CA GLY A 289 27.39 -20.44 5.27
C GLY A 289 27.99 -20.27 6.67
N SER A 290 29.09 -21.02 6.90
CA SER A 290 30.26 -20.74 7.77
C SER A 290 30.19 -20.86 9.31
N SER A 291 31.21 -21.57 9.83
CA SER A 291 31.59 -21.87 11.23
C SER A 291 32.08 -20.65 12.06
N PRO A 292 32.60 -20.81 13.31
CA PRO A 292 31.84 -20.72 14.56
C PRO A 292 32.35 -19.63 15.54
N ALA A 293 31.67 -19.54 16.70
CA ALA A 293 31.91 -18.71 17.89
C ALA A 293 31.31 -17.29 17.83
N SER A 294 30.37 -16.93 18.70
CA SER A 294 30.57 -16.83 20.15
C SER A 294 29.31 -17.17 20.99
N VAL A 295 29.59 -17.69 22.18
CA VAL A 295 28.69 -18.29 23.17
C VAL A 295 27.80 -17.23 23.86
N PRO A 296 26.53 -17.52 24.23
CA PRO A 296 25.82 -16.76 25.24
C PRO A 296 26.10 -17.34 26.64
N HIS A 297 26.49 -16.47 27.56
CA HIS A 297 26.67 -16.77 28.99
C HIS A 297 25.48 -17.51 29.61
N GLN A 298 25.75 -18.72 30.12
CA GLN A 298 24.95 -19.35 31.17
C GLN A 298 25.26 -18.70 32.52
N LEU A 299 24.23 -18.38 33.28
CA LEU A 299 24.28 -18.40 34.74
C LEU A 299 23.16 -19.32 35.24
N LEU A 300 23.59 -20.50 35.68
CA LEU A 300 22.87 -21.34 36.63
C LEU A 300 23.19 -20.81 38.03
N THR A 301 22.17 -20.63 38.87
CA THR A 301 22.26 -20.98 40.30
C THR A 301 20.88 -21.38 40.80
N ALA A 302 20.79 -22.58 41.34
CA ALA A 302 19.68 -23.07 42.14
C ALA A 302 19.66 -22.39 43.52
N ASP A 303 18.50 -22.31 44.15
CA ASP A 303 18.29 -22.86 45.51
C ASP A 303 16.83 -22.68 45.98
N VAL A 304 16.33 -23.72 46.63
CA VAL A 304 15.12 -23.88 47.45
C VAL A 304 15.68 -24.42 48.77
N PRO A 305 15.25 -24.01 50.00
CA PRO A 305 13.94 -24.48 50.50
C PRO A 305 13.22 -23.74 51.66
N THR A 306 11.94 -24.15 51.81
CA THR A 306 11.14 -24.40 53.04
C THR A 306 10.20 -23.33 53.65
N SER A 307 8.98 -23.82 53.96
CA SER A 307 8.00 -23.42 55.02
C SER A 307 7.21 -22.12 54.80
N SER A 308 5.93 -21.94 55.20
CA SER A 308 4.86 -22.74 55.84
C SER A 308 3.60 -21.84 55.99
N CYS A 309 2.43 -22.44 56.28
CA CYS A 309 1.16 -21.85 56.80
C CYS A 309 0.16 -21.20 55.79
N VAL A 310 -1.04 -21.77 55.52
CA VAL A 310 -2.34 -21.73 56.30
C VAL A 310 -3.16 -20.46 55.93
N GLN A 311 -4.46 -20.42 55.58
CA GLN A 311 -5.66 -21.27 55.75
C GLN A 311 -6.84 -20.78 54.86
N SER A 312 -7.76 -21.70 54.51
CA SER A 312 -9.25 -21.56 54.36
C SER A 312 -9.83 -20.58 53.30
N SER A 313 -10.91 -20.87 52.56
CA SER A 313 -12.20 -21.42 53.00
C SER A 313 -12.98 -22.20 51.91
N MET A 314 -13.74 -23.19 52.39
CA MET A 314 -14.72 -24.01 51.67
C MET A 314 -15.96 -23.23 51.17
N ARG A 315 -16.61 -23.66 50.09
CA ARG A 315 -18.02 -24.15 50.16
C ARG A 315 -18.52 -24.89 48.90
N GLN A 316 -19.43 -25.82 49.19
CA GLN A 316 -19.93 -26.95 48.40
C GLN A 316 -20.79 -26.65 47.17
N LYS A 317 -20.66 -27.58 46.21
CA LYS A 317 -21.68 -28.25 45.36
C LYS A 317 -23.15 -27.84 45.55
N ARG A 318 -23.82 -27.63 44.40
CA ARG A 318 -25.14 -28.24 44.11
C ARG A 318 -25.13 -28.82 42.70
N ASN A 319 -25.46 -30.11 42.61
CA ASN A 319 -25.80 -30.79 41.38
C ASN A 319 -27.27 -30.48 41.04
N PHE A 320 -27.56 -30.35 39.74
CA PHE A 320 -28.85 -30.67 39.16
C PHE A 320 -28.58 -31.44 37.88
N ASP A 321 -28.88 -32.75 37.91
CA ASP A 321 -29.00 -33.58 36.72
C ASP A 321 -30.40 -33.37 36.14
N ALA A 322 -30.48 -33.05 34.85
CA ALA A 322 -31.66 -33.32 34.04
C ALA A 322 -31.27 -33.41 32.55
N LEU A 323 -31.58 -34.59 31.99
CA LEU A 323 -31.86 -34.87 30.57
C LEU A 323 -30.67 -34.93 29.61
N GLY A 324 -30.22 -36.17 29.40
CA GLY A 324 -29.54 -36.59 28.18
C GLY A 324 -30.43 -36.57 26.94
N VAL A 325 -29.84 -37.01 25.83
CA VAL A 325 -30.34 -37.07 24.44
C VAL A 325 -29.98 -35.86 23.57
N ILE A 326 -28.68 -35.53 23.43
CA ILE A 326 -28.08 -34.98 22.18
C ILE A 326 -26.57 -35.30 22.16
N SER A 327 -26.14 -36.56 21.92
CA SER A 327 -24.70 -36.89 21.83
C SER A 327 -24.22 -37.51 20.51
N ASP A 328 -25.10 -37.86 19.57
CA ASP A 328 -24.67 -38.65 18.41
C ASP A 328 -24.66 -37.91 17.06
N ILE A 329 -25.19 -36.68 16.97
CA ILE A 329 -25.18 -35.90 15.71
C ILE A 329 -23.87 -35.10 15.54
N ASN A 330 -23.22 -34.70 16.63
CA ASN A 330 -22.02 -33.86 16.57
C ASN A 330 -20.76 -34.62 16.11
N ASN A 331 -20.65 -35.93 16.34
CA ASN A 331 -19.40 -36.67 16.10
C ASN A 331 -19.14 -36.96 14.60
N HIS A 332 -20.17 -36.99 13.76
CA HIS A 332 -20.01 -37.15 12.30
C HIS A 332 -19.67 -35.83 11.58
N GLN A 333 -20.20 -34.69 12.03
CA GLN A 333 -19.84 -33.38 11.45
C GLN A 333 -18.39 -32.99 11.76
N THR A 334 -17.87 -33.29 12.97
CA THR A 334 -16.47 -32.99 13.31
C THR A 334 -15.48 -33.84 12.51
N LYS A 335 -15.74 -35.14 12.36
CA LYS A 335 -14.91 -36.05 11.54
C LYS A 335 -14.91 -35.68 10.06
N HIS A 336 -16.05 -35.28 9.49
CA HIS A 336 -16.13 -34.84 8.09
C HIS A 336 -15.38 -33.52 7.86
N ARG A 337 -15.43 -32.58 8.81
CA ARG A 337 -14.70 -31.31 8.77
C ARG A 337 -13.18 -31.50 8.85
N ASP A 338 -12.70 -32.43 9.68
CA ASP A 338 -11.28 -32.80 9.78
C ASP A 338 -10.74 -33.47 8.51
N VAL A 339 -11.54 -34.32 7.85
CA VAL A 339 -11.13 -34.96 6.58
C VAL A 339 -11.04 -33.93 5.44
N ILE A 340 -11.97 -32.98 5.37
CA ILE A 340 -11.92 -31.88 4.40
C ILE A 340 -10.71 -30.99 4.66
N GLN A 341 -10.41 -30.66 5.93
CA GLN A 341 -9.22 -29.87 6.29
C GLN A 341 -7.91 -30.58 5.94
N ARG A 342 -7.82 -31.91 6.13
CA ARG A 342 -6.64 -32.71 5.76
C ARG A 342 -6.44 -32.82 4.25
N LYS A 343 -7.53 -32.94 3.48
CA LYS A 343 -7.49 -32.91 2.01
C LYS A 343 -7.03 -31.55 1.50
N ARG A 344 -7.60 -30.45 2.02
CA ARG A 344 -7.15 -29.08 1.72
C ARG A 344 -5.70 -28.83 2.10
N PHE A 345 -5.23 -29.40 3.21
CA PHE A 345 -3.83 -29.29 3.64
C PHE A 345 -2.87 -30.04 2.69
N HIS A 346 -3.26 -31.22 2.18
CA HIS A 346 -2.47 -31.95 1.19
C HIS A 346 -2.44 -31.23 -0.15
N GLU A 347 -3.60 -30.76 -0.63
CA GLU A 347 -3.70 -29.97 -1.86
C GLU A 347 -2.87 -28.69 -1.77
N TYR A 348 -2.92 -28.00 -0.63
CA TYR A 348 -2.08 -26.84 -0.34
C TYR A 348 -0.58 -27.18 -0.34
N LYS A 349 -0.18 -28.31 0.25
CA LYS A 349 1.22 -28.76 0.25
C LYS A 349 1.72 -29.03 -1.17
N THR A 350 0.88 -29.62 -2.03
CA THR A 350 1.19 -29.85 -3.44
C THR A 350 1.31 -28.52 -4.19
N LEU A 351 0.35 -27.61 -4.02
CA LEU A 351 0.37 -26.28 -4.64
C LEU A 351 1.56 -25.42 -4.18
N THR A 352 2.00 -25.57 -2.94
CA THR A 352 3.19 -24.87 -2.42
C THR A 352 4.45 -25.38 -3.11
N LEU A 353 4.58 -26.70 -3.28
CA LEU A 353 5.71 -27.31 -3.96
C LEU A 353 5.76 -26.90 -5.44
N GLU A 354 4.60 -26.85 -6.10
CA GLU A 354 4.47 -26.41 -7.48
C GLU A 354 4.79 -24.91 -7.63
N ASN A 355 4.33 -24.06 -6.72
CA ASN A 355 4.70 -22.64 -6.71
C ASN A 355 6.19 -22.41 -6.44
N ASP A 356 6.81 -23.19 -5.54
CA ASP A 356 8.26 -23.11 -5.31
C ASP A 356 9.02 -23.54 -6.59
N LYS A 357 8.55 -24.56 -7.31
CA LYS A 357 9.12 -24.96 -8.61
C LYS A 357 8.97 -23.87 -9.68
N LEU A 358 7.78 -23.26 -9.80
CA LEU A 358 7.52 -22.18 -10.75
C LEU A 358 8.38 -20.94 -10.45
N ARG A 359 8.67 -20.67 -9.17
CA ARG A 359 9.59 -19.59 -8.77
C ARG A 359 11.02 -19.85 -9.23
N ASP A 360 11.48 -21.08 -9.08
CA ASP A 360 12.81 -21.48 -9.57
C ASP A 360 12.90 -21.36 -11.10
N GLU A 361 11.83 -21.75 -11.82
CA GLU A 361 11.73 -21.56 -13.27
C GLU A 361 11.75 -20.07 -13.65
N CYS A 362 10.99 -19.21 -12.96
CA CYS A 362 11.01 -17.76 -13.18
C CYS A 362 12.40 -17.15 -12.95
N LEU A 363 13.12 -17.58 -11.91
CA LEU A 363 14.48 -17.11 -11.65
C LEU A 363 15.44 -17.48 -12.79
N GLN A 364 15.30 -18.68 -13.36
CA GLN A 364 16.09 -19.08 -14.53
C GLN A 364 15.77 -18.23 -15.77
N TYR A 365 14.50 -17.86 -15.97
CA TYR A 365 14.12 -16.96 -17.06
C TYR A 365 14.69 -15.55 -16.87
N GLU A 366 14.65 -14.99 -15.66
CA GLU A 366 15.25 -13.68 -15.36
C GLU A 366 16.78 -13.68 -15.59
N GLU A 367 17.46 -14.79 -15.25
CA GLU A 367 18.90 -14.93 -15.50
C GLU A 367 19.21 -15.03 -17.00
N SER A 368 18.40 -15.79 -17.74
CA SER A 368 18.50 -15.89 -19.21
C SER A 368 18.24 -14.54 -19.91
N GLU A 369 17.25 -13.78 -19.43
CA GLU A 369 16.94 -12.45 -19.95
C GLU A 369 18.12 -11.49 -19.76
N LYS A 370 18.76 -11.48 -18.59
CA LYS A 370 19.97 -10.69 -18.34
C LYS A 370 21.10 -11.04 -19.30
N GLN A 371 21.32 -12.34 -19.54
CA GLN A 371 22.36 -12.79 -20.50
C GLN A 371 22.05 -12.35 -21.93
N LEU A 372 20.77 -12.37 -22.34
CA LEU A 372 20.34 -11.90 -23.65
C LEU A 372 20.52 -10.39 -23.80
N VAL A 373 20.17 -9.60 -22.79
CA VAL A 373 20.38 -8.14 -22.78
C VAL A 373 21.86 -7.79 -22.88
N GLU A 374 22.74 -8.48 -22.14
CA GLU A 374 24.19 -8.29 -22.27
C GLU A 374 24.71 -8.64 -23.68
N LYS A 375 24.18 -9.72 -24.28
CA LYS A 375 24.55 -10.12 -25.64
C LYS A 375 24.08 -9.11 -26.67
N GLU A 376 22.88 -8.56 -26.50
CA GLU A 376 22.32 -7.51 -27.34
C GLU A 376 23.18 -6.24 -27.27
N GLN A 377 23.59 -5.81 -26.07
CA GLN A 377 24.48 -4.66 -25.89
C GLN A 377 25.83 -4.86 -26.58
N LYS A 378 26.43 -6.06 -26.47
CA LYS A 378 27.69 -6.41 -27.17
C LYS A 378 27.53 -6.35 -28.68
N LEU A 379 26.43 -6.87 -29.23
CA LEU A 379 26.12 -6.82 -30.66
C LEU A 379 25.91 -5.38 -31.15
N ARG A 380 25.15 -4.57 -30.41
CA ARG A 380 24.96 -3.14 -30.72
C ARG A 380 26.28 -2.37 -30.76
N TYR A 381 27.19 -2.67 -29.83
CA TYR A 381 28.53 -2.09 -29.82
C TYR A 381 29.37 -2.51 -31.03
N GLN A 382 29.31 -3.79 -31.43
CA GLN A 382 30.02 -4.29 -32.62
C GLN A 382 29.49 -3.65 -33.91
N ILE A 383 28.17 -3.58 -34.08
CA ILE A 383 27.53 -2.94 -35.24
C ILE A 383 27.95 -1.46 -35.33
N ALA A 384 27.94 -0.73 -34.21
CA ALA A 384 28.36 0.67 -34.16
C ALA A 384 29.86 0.89 -34.46
N LYS A 385 30.69 -0.13 -34.25
CA LYS A 385 32.12 -0.10 -34.58
C LYS A 385 32.38 -0.40 -36.06
N GLU A 386 31.57 -1.27 -36.67
CA GLU A 386 31.63 -1.59 -38.09
C GLU A 386 31.08 -0.48 -38.98
N THR A 387 30.05 0.26 -38.55
CA THR A 387 29.50 1.42 -39.28
C THR A 387 30.39 2.67 -39.24
N LYS A 388 31.46 2.67 -38.41
CA LYS A 388 32.44 3.77 -38.31
C LYS A 388 33.75 3.49 -39.06
N LYS A 389 33.90 2.31 -39.64
CA LYS A 389 34.95 2.00 -40.63
C LYS A 389 34.37 2.17 -42.02
#